data_AF-A0A2V4B1M3-F1
#
_entry.id   AF-A0A2V4B1M3-F1
#
_cell.length_a   1.000
_cell.length_b   1.000
_cell.length_c   1.000
_cell.angle_alpha   90.00
_cell.angle_beta   90.00
_cell.angle_gamma   90.00
#
_symmetry.space_group_name_H-M   'P 1'
#
loop_
_entity.id
_entity.type
_entity.pdbx_description
1 polymer ?
#
loop_
_entity_poly.entity_id
_entity_poly.type
_entity_poly.pdbx_seq_one_letter_code
_entity_poly.pdbx_strand_id
1 'polypeptide(L)'
;MPRNQGRHRLARRTKIATGALGFAIAVGALVVTTTTGETGKAAAGQADPSRYVDITTVQPNVQEPPAGENASTGTFTVDCGTNEEGHFNADNVIAQPGVNGGAQHVHTYVGNLSTNADSTNESLLEADTTCANGDKSTYYWPVLRIDREAGEATGRFRGGPRDWRAESRRTAALRAQARQTATRPGVECPDVVTRLPNVPARAMTEVNRALATLDRQIAEADRRLETARGEGGPNFVRNAILGPLQAKRRAVLDRIRTAIDRFAERPGGLGGLDGCDVRDDEDSGIDNGDENGDGDDSQDGQFPEPQGPNLELPGNEGEIQRETSVELTFRGNAAGPVTAMPQFLRVLTGQAKPTANGDALARPSFTCSGFEDRLVDTYVVCPEGSQVMRVHDFPSCWDGQNVDSPNHRDHIVFPDEATGQCPDGFTAVPQLRITLTYDIPRAVQEAGQYTIDSFPEEDNNPASDHDDFANVMGQDLMNRVVNCINDGQTCNE
;
A
#
# COMPACT_ATOMS: atom_id res chain seq x y z
N MET A 1 -59.22 38.76 30.81
CA MET A 1 -57.98 38.43 30.09
C MET A 1 -58.17 37.12 29.33
N PRO A 2 -58.38 37.20 28.01
CA PRO A 2 -58.01 36.08 27.15
C PRO A 2 -57.21 36.53 25.91
N ARG A 3 -56.42 35.58 25.42
CA ARG A 3 -55.78 35.41 24.10
C ARG A 3 -56.04 36.48 23.04
N ASN A 4 -54.96 36.94 22.39
CA ASN A 4 -55.06 37.36 21.00
C ASN A 4 -53.88 36.90 20.15
N GLN A 5 -54.22 36.34 18.99
CA GLN A 5 -53.36 35.87 17.92
C GLN A 5 -52.81 37.04 17.10
N GLY A 6 -51.66 36.85 16.45
CA GLY A 6 -51.13 37.76 15.44
C GLY A 6 -50.45 37.01 14.30
N ARG A 7 -51.23 36.64 13.28
CA ARG A 7 -50.77 36.45 11.89
C ARG A 7 -50.81 37.81 11.22
N HIS A 8 -49.82 38.21 10.41
CA HIS A 8 -50.09 39.04 9.22
C HIS A 8 -49.04 38.84 8.11
N ARG A 9 -49.59 38.72 6.89
CA ARG A 9 -48.95 38.75 5.57
C ARG A 9 -48.62 40.19 5.15
N LEU A 10 -47.86 40.32 4.06
CA LEU A 10 -47.96 41.26 2.91
C LEU A 10 -46.55 41.79 2.55
N ALA A 11 -45.97 41.45 1.40
CA ALA A 11 -46.26 41.85 0.01
C ALA A 11 -45.60 43.18 -0.43
N ARG A 12 -44.64 43.03 -1.35
CA ARG A 12 -44.34 43.83 -2.56
C ARG A 12 -43.97 45.33 -2.46
N ARG A 13 -42.82 45.58 -3.11
CA ARG A 13 -42.55 46.58 -4.19
C ARG A 13 -41.89 47.92 -3.84
N THR A 14 -40.67 48.02 -4.39
CA THR A 14 -40.15 49.11 -5.25
C THR A 14 -39.84 50.46 -4.61
N LYS A 15 -38.56 50.81 -4.58
CA LYS A 15 -38.08 52.18 -4.85
C LYS A 15 -36.82 52.14 -5.70
N ILE A 16 -36.94 52.67 -6.92
CA ILE A 16 -35.86 53.18 -7.76
C ILE A 16 -35.50 54.56 -7.20
N ALA A 17 -34.21 54.86 -7.03
CA ALA A 17 -33.71 56.23 -7.04
C ALA A 17 -32.24 56.26 -7.49
N THR A 18 -32.06 56.85 -8.66
CA THR A 18 -30.83 57.12 -9.41
C THR A 18 -29.95 58.16 -8.70
N GLY A 19 -28.62 58.01 -8.79
CA GLY A 19 -27.64 59.06 -8.48
C GLY A 19 -26.29 58.74 -9.12
N ALA A 20 -25.98 59.44 -10.21
CA ALA A 20 -24.86 59.18 -11.11
C ALA A 20 -23.53 59.83 -10.65
N LEU A 21 -22.41 59.19 -11.02
CA LEU A 21 -21.04 59.70 -11.27
C LEU A 21 -20.20 58.46 -11.63
N GLY A 22 -19.41 58.32 -12.69
CA GLY A 22 -19.11 59.08 -13.89
C GLY A 22 -18.17 58.21 -14.75
N PHE A 23 -18.40 58.19 -16.06
CA PHE A 23 -17.48 57.90 -17.18
C PHE A 23 -16.29 56.91 -17.03
N ALA A 24 -16.39 55.75 -17.70
CA ALA A 24 -15.36 55.27 -18.64
C ALA A 24 -15.98 54.24 -19.60
N ILE A 25 -16.08 54.61 -20.87
CA ILE A 25 -16.49 53.71 -21.97
C ILE A 25 -15.27 52.90 -22.36
N ALA A 26 -15.33 51.57 -22.20
CA ALA A 26 -14.49 50.63 -22.93
C ALA A 26 -15.42 49.63 -23.63
N VAL A 27 -15.40 49.70 -24.97
CA VAL A 27 -16.13 48.81 -25.86
C VAL A 27 -15.49 47.42 -25.77
N GLY A 28 -16.26 46.42 -25.35
CA GLY A 28 -15.89 45.01 -25.42
C GLY A 28 -17.14 44.18 -25.71
N ALA A 29 -17.24 43.64 -26.91
CA ALA A 29 -18.35 42.80 -27.34
C ALA A 29 -18.38 41.50 -26.51
N LEU A 30 -19.49 41.26 -25.82
CA LEU A 30 -19.76 40.01 -25.11
C LEU A 30 -20.24 38.98 -26.14
N VAL A 31 -19.36 38.09 -26.59
CA VAL A 31 -19.76 36.89 -27.33
C VAL A 31 -20.20 35.86 -26.30
N VAL A 32 -21.51 35.60 -26.23
CA VAL A 32 -22.08 34.49 -25.46
C VAL A 32 -22.06 33.25 -26.37
N THR A 33 -21.01 32.44 -26.28
CA THR A 33 -21.02 31.10 -26.85
C THR A 33 -21.79 30.16 -25.92
N THR A 34 -22.95 29.69 -26.38
CA THR A 34 -23.64 28.55 -25.77
C THR A 34 -23.04 27.29 -26.36
N THR A 35 -22.07 26.68 -25.67
CA THR A 35 -21.52 25.38 -26.08
C THR A 35 -22.52 24.28 -25.73
N THR A 36 -23.35 23.93 -26.70
CA THR A 36 -23.95 22.60 -26.77
C THR A 36 -22.83 21.65 -27.21
N GLY A 37 -22.34 20.81 -26.29
CA GLY A 37 -21.26 19.87 -26.59
C GLY A 37 -21.72 18.81 -27.59
N GLU A 38 -21.02 18.70 -28.72
CA GLU A 38 -21.14 17.60 -29.66
C GLU A 38 -20.57 16.33 -29.01
N THR A 39 -21.38 15.27 -28.99
CA THR A 39 -20.98 13.92 -28.59
C THR A 39 -20.15 13.31 -29.72
N GLY A 40 -18.83 13.51 -29.68
CA GLY A 40 -17.94 12.93 -30.68
C GLY A 40 -16.57 13.57 -30.75
N LYS A 41 -15.84 13.56 -29.62
CA LYS A 41 -14.38 13.61 -29.49
C LYS A 41 -14.04 13.64 -28.00
N ALA A 42 -14.05 12.46 -27.37
CA ALA A 42 -13.24 12.27 -26.18
C ALA A 42 -11.79 12.19 -26.67
N ALA A 43 -11.09 13.32 -26.64
CA ALA A 43 -9.64 13.28 -26.65
C ALA A 43 -9.25 13.03 -25.20
N ALA A 44 -8.54 11.93 -24.94
CA ALA A 44 -7.78 11.75 -23.71
C ALA A 44 -6.97 13.05 -23.46
N GLY A 45 -6.88 13.48 -22.20
CA GLY A 45 -6.19 14.71 -21.84
C GLY A 45 -4.80 14.74 -22.50
N GLN A 46 -4.51 15.77 -23.30
CA GLN A 46 -3.16 15.97 -23.82
C GLN A 46 -2.21 16.12 -22.63
N ALA A 47 -1.24 15.22 -22.52
CA ALA A 47 -0.24 15.27 -21.48
C ALA A 47 0.50 16.62 -21.45
N ASP A 48 0.74 17.13 -20.24
CA ASP A 48 1.50 18.35 -20.00
C ASP A 48 3.01 18.08 -20.20
N PRO A 49 3.65 18.59 -21.28
CA PRO A 49 5.06 18.32 -21.56
C PRO A 49 6.01 18.87 -20.47
N SER A 50 5.53 19.79 -19.62
CA SER A 50 6.32 20.27 -18.48
C SER A 50 6.53 19.21 -17.40
N ARG A 51 5.77 18.11 -17.44
CA ARG A 51 5.91 16.96 -16.54
C ARG A 51 6.94 15.94 -17.01
N TYR A 52 7.68 16.20 -18.09
CA TYR A 52 8.72 15.33 -18.63
C TYR A 52 10.08 16.01 -18.59
N VAL A 53 11.09 15.28 -18.14
CA VAL A 53 12.48 15.74 -18.09
C VAL A 53 13.42 14.78 -18.82
N ASP A 54 14.34 15.32 -19.61
CA ASP A 54 15.46 14.54 -20.11
C ASP A 54 16.41 14.25 -18.95
N ILE A 55 16.52 12.97 -18.57
CA ILE A 55 17.31 12.54 -17.41
C ILE A 55 18.79 12.94 -17.52
N THR A 56 19.31 13.14 -18.73
CA THR A 56 20.71 13.56 -18.95
C THR A 56 20.97 14.99 -18.50
N THR A 57 19.91 15.79 -18.34
CA THR A 57 19.97 17.17 -17.86
C THR A 57 19.89 17.26 -16.34
N VAL A 58 19.47 16.18 -15.68
CA VAL A 58 19.35 16.07 -14.23
C VAL A 58 20.71 15.76 -13.62
N GLN A 59 21.08 16.49 -12.57
CA GLN A 59 22.29 16.19 -11.81
C GLN A 59 22.06 15.01 -10.88
N PRO A 60 23.08 14.17 -10.61
CA PRO A 60 22.99 13.12 -9.60
C PRO A 60 22.50 13.70 -8.27
N ASN A 61 21.45 13.09 -7.72
CA ASN A 61 20.77 13.57 -6.52
C ASN A 61 20.46 12.44 -5.52
N VAL A 62 20.72 11.19 -5.90
CA VAL A 62 20.64 10.06 -4.97
C VAL A 62 21.88 10.07 -4.09
N GLN A 63 21.65 10.13 -2.78
CA GLN A 63 22.71 10.09 -1.77
C GLN A 63 22.53 8.81 -0.94
N GLU A 64 23.49 7.91 -1.02
CA GLU A 64 23.55 6.77 -0.13
C GLU A 64 24.40 7.11 1.09
N PRO A 65 23.89 6.90 2.33
CA PRO A 65 24.66 7.16 3.52
C PRO A 65 25.89 6.23 3.56
N PRO A 66 27.08 6.73 3.93
CA PRO A 66 28.28 5.93 3.98
C PRO A 66 28.14 4.83 5.04
N ALA A 67 28.52 3.60 4.68
CA ALA A 67 28.50 2.48 5.62
C ALA A 67 29.46 2.73 6.80
N GLY A 68 28.91 2.75 8.02
CA GLY A 68 29.68 2.78 9.26
C GLY A 68 30.34 1.44 9.58
N GLU A 69 31.16 1.41 10.64
CA GLU A 69 31.91 0.19 11.05
C GLU A 69 31.02 -1.01 11.38
N ASN A 70 29.78 -0.76 11.84
CA ASN A 70 28.80 -1.79 12.21
C ASN A 70 27.64 -1.90 11.21
N ALA A 71 27.77 -1.31 10.02
CA ALA A 71 26.72 -1.36 9.00
C ALA A 71 26.40 -2.80 8.60
N SER A 72 25.12 -3.11 8.43
CA SER A 72 24.73 -4.29 7.65
C SER A 72 24.77 -3.91 6.16
N THR A 73 25.70 -4.48 5.42
CA THR A 73 25.97 -4.11 4.02
C THR A 73 25.41 -5.10 3.00
N GLY A 74 24.82 -6.21 3.47
CA GLY A 74 24.26 -7.23 2.60
C GLY A 74 22.93 -6.83 1.97
N THR A 75 22.52 -7.63 1.00
CA THR A 75 21.27 -7.49 0.26
C THR A 75 20.62 -8.85 0.06
N PHE A 76 19.30 -8.87 0.01
CA PHE A 76 18.52 -10.07 -0.28
C PHE A 76 17.45 -9.72 -1.30
N THR A 77 17.52 -10.32 -2.49
CA THR A 77 16.54 -10.12 -3.57
C THR A 77 15.57 -11.29 -3.61
N VAL A 78 14.28 -10.99 -3.76
CA VAL A 78 13.20 -11.98 -3.94
C VAL A 78 12.74 -11.94 -5.40
N ASP A 79 12.70 -13.10 -6.06
CA ASP A 79 12.10 -13.24 -7.40
C ASP A 79 10.60 -13.59 -7.29
N CYS A 80 9.74 -12.62 -7.63
CA CYS A 80 8.29 -12.80 -7.73
C CYS A 80 7.74 -12.61 -9.15
N GLY A 81 8.62 -12.55 -10.16
CA GLY A 81 8.24 -12.32 -11.56
C GLY A 81 7.67 -10.92 -11.85
N THR A 82 6.99 -10.80 -13.00
CA THR A 82 6.48 -9.52 -13.54
C THR A 82 4.97 -9.54 -13.74
N ASN A 83 4.25 -10.12 -12.77
CA ASN A 83 2.79 -10.26 -12.79
C ASN A 83 2.27 -10.99 -14.05
N GLU A 84 2.85 -12.15 -14.36
CA GLU A 84 2.41 -12.98 -15.49
C GLU A 84 0.99 -13.53 -15.28
N GLU A 85 0.64 -13.76 -14.02
CA GLU A 85 -0.66 -14.18 -13.50
C GLU A 85 -1.74 -13.13 -13.71
N GLY A 86 -1.33 -11.88 -13.94
CA GLY A 86 -2.19 -10.78 -14.33
C GLY A 86 -3.03 -10.21 -13.20
N HIS A 87 -2.57 -10.26 -11.95
CA HIS A 87 -3.25 -9.69 -10.81
C HIS A 87 -3.33 -8.16 -10.90
N PHE A 88 -4.52 -7.63 -11.20
CA PHE A 88 -4.80 -6.19 -11.26
C PHE A 88 -6.14 -5.90 -10.58
N ASN A 89 -6.19 -4.84 -9.79
CA ASN A 89 -7.43 -4.31 -9.22
C ASN A 89 -7.27 -2.83 -8.87
N ALA A 90 -8.35 -2.17 -8.46
CA ALA A 90 -8.33 -0.79 -8.00
C ALA A 90 -8.55 -0.66 -6.49
N ASP A 91 -8.19 -1.70 -5.74
CA ASP A 91 -8.37 -1.76 -4.31
C ASP A 91 -7.16 -1.16 -3.59
N ASN A 92 -7.37 -0.60 -2.39
CA ASN A 92 -6.30 -0.17 -1.52
C ASN A 92 -6.37 -0.92 -0.20
N VAL A 93 -5.63 -2.02 -0.11
CA VAL A 93 -5.78 -3.01 0.97
C VAL A 93 -5.15 -2.56 2.28
N ILE A 94 -4.18 -1.66 2.22
CA ILE A 94 -3.56 -1.05 3.41
C ILE A 94 -4.33 0.21 3.81
N ALA A 95 -4.48 1.18 2.91
CA ALA A 95 -5.01 2.48 3.27
C ALA A 95 -6.55 2.58 3.29
N GLN A 96 -7.27 1.68 2.62
CA GLN A 96 -8.75 1.63 2.62
C GLN A 96 -9.28 0.18 2.60
N PRO A 97 -8.96 -0.64 3.61
CA PRO A 97 -9.45 -2.02 3.68
C PRO A 97 -10.99 -2.06 3.63
N GLY A 98 -11.54 -3.05 2.95
CA GLY A 98 -12.98 -3.25 2.73
C GLY A 98 -13.62 -2.37 1.64
N VAL A 99 -12.90 -1.38 1.11
CA VAL A 99 -13.44 -0.45 0.10
C VAL A 99 -13.07 -0.90 -1.31
N ASN A 100 -14.04 -1.50 -2.00
CA ASN A 100 -13.85 -1.92 -3.40
C ASN A 100 -13.61 -0.69 -4.30
N GLY A 101 -12.52 -0.74 -5.05
CA GLY A 101 -12.14 0.37 -5.93
C GLY A 101 -11.63 1.62 -5.17
N GLY A 102 -11.30 1.51 -3.88
CA GLY A 102 -10.91 2.64 -3.03
C GLY A 102 -9.70 3.44 -3.55
N ALA A 103 -8.83 2.81 -4.35
CA ALA A 103 -7.72 3.51 -5.00
C ALA A 103 -8.19 4.44 -6.14
N GLN A 104 -9.30 4.13 -6.80
CA GLN A 104 -9.80 4.83 -8.00
C GLN A 104 -8.83 4.86 -9.19
N HIS A 105 -7.79 4.03 -9.12
CA HIS A 105 -6.80 3.79 -10.15
C HIS A 105 -6.32 2.34 -10.03
N VAL A 106 -5.70 1.78 -11.06
CA VAL A 106 -5.34 0.36 -11.06
C VAL A 106 -3.93 0.15 -10.50
N HIS A 107 -3.83 -0.82 -9.61
CA HIS A 107 -2.57 -1.38 -9.14
C HIS A 107 -2.23 -2.67 -9.91
N THR A 108 -0.93 -2.90 -10.08
CA THR A 108 -0.37 -4.21 -10.42
C THR A 108 0.23 -4.84 -9.17
N TYR A 109 0.19 -6.16 -9.09
CA TYR A 109 0.60 -6.90 -7.90
C TYR A 109 1.60 -8.00 -8.27
N VAL A 110 2.59 -8.23 -7.39
CA VAL A 110 3.38 -9.47 -7.36
C VAL A 110 3.39 -10.06 -5.94
N GLY A 111 3.77 -11.33 -5.84
CA GLY A 111 3.74 -12.09 -4.59
C GLY A 111 2.34 -12.63 -4.33
N ASN A 112 1.65 -12.10 -3.33
CA ASN A 112 0.36 -12.61 -2.89
C ASN A 112 -0.70 -12.61 -4.03
N LEU A 113 -1.25 -13.79 -4.31
CA LEU A 113 -2.22 -13.97 -5.38
C LEU A 113 -3.67 -13.70 -4.99
N SER A 114 -3.92 -13.34 -3.73
CA SER A 114 -5.28 -13.11 -3.20
C SER A 114 -5.61 -11.65 -2.91
N THR A 115 -4.62 -10.76 -2.87
CA THR A 115 -4.76 -9.40 -2.37
C THR A 115 -5.88 -8.60 -3.05
N ASN A 116 -6.86 -8.15 -2.27
CA ASN A 116 -7.96 -7.30 -2.74
C ASN A 116 -8.56 -6.52 -1.56
N ALA A 117 -9.56 -5.67 -1.82
CA ALA A 117 -10.20 -4.84 -0.80
C ALA A 117 -10.68 -5.65 0.41
N ASP A 118 -11.18 -6.87 0.21
CA ASP A 118 -11.73 -7.73 1.27
C ASP A 118 -10.67 -8.63 1.92
N SER A 119 -9.38 -8.47 1.59
CA SER A 119 -8.31 -9.27 2.19
C SER A 119 -8.29 -9.17 3.72
N THR A 120 -7.84 -10.25 4.35
CA THR A 120 -7.57 -10.36 5.79
C THR A 120 -6.16 -10.91 5.98
N ASN A 121 -5.56 -10.76 7.17
CA ASN A 121 -4.28 -11.42 7.47
C ASN A 121 -4.35 -12.94 7.21
N GLU A 122 -5.49 -13.57 7.52
CA GLU A 122 -5.72 -14.99 7.27
C GLU A 122 -5.79 -15.31 5.77
N SER A 123 -6.54 -14.55 4.97
CA SER A 123 -6.61 -14.79 3.53
C SER A 123 -5.25 -14.62 2.86
N LEU A 124 -4.46 -13.63 3.30
CA LEU A 124 -3.11 -13.40 2.81
C LEU A 124 -2.16 -14.57 3.17
N LEU A 125 -2.27 -15.12 4.39
CA LEU A 125 -1.50 -16.31 4.81
C LEU A 125 -1.88 -17.57 4.02
N GLU A 126 -3.16 -17.75 3.70
CA GLU A 126 -3.66 -18.92 2.98
C GLU A 126 -3.34 -18.87 1.48
N ALA A 127 -3.14 -17.67 0.93
CA ALA A 127 -2.95 -17.45 -0.50
C ALA A 127 -1.75 -18.19 -1.10
N ASP A 128 -1.85 -18.54 -2.38
CA ASP A 128 -0.68 -18.85 -3.20
C ASP A 128 0.14 -17.58 -3.47
N THR A 129 1.37 -17.76 -3.95
CA THR A 129 2.29 -16.66 -4.28
C THR A 129 3.01 -16.89 -5.60
N THR A 130 3.39 -15.79 -6.27
CA THR A 130 4.30 -15.81 -7.42
C THR A 130 5.77 -15.92 -7.03
N CYS A 131 6.12 -15.67 -5.76
CA CYS A 131 7.51 -15.64 -5.30
C CYS A 131 8.14 -17.04 -5.24
N ALA A 132 9.30 -17.20 -5.88
CA ALA A 132 10.02 -18.48 -5.98
C ALA A 132 10.41 -19.07 -4.62
N ASN A 133 10.71 -18.21 -3.65
CA ASN A 133 11.10 -18.58 -2.28
C ASN A 133 9.91 -18.82 -1.32
N GLY A 134 8.67 -18.74 -1.83
CA GLY A 134 7.44 -18.93 -1.06
C GLY A 134 7.03 -17.73 -0.21
N ASP A 135 7.63 -16.55 -0.42
CA ASP A 135 7.17 -15.30 0.18
C ASP A 135 5.71 -15.01 -0.21
N LYS A 136 4.82 -14.87 0.77
CA LYS A 136 3.41 -14.55 0.52
C LYS A 136 3.11 -13.05 0.64
N SER A 137 4.13 -12.21 0.77
CA SER A 137 3.96 -10.77 0.90
C SER A 137 3.26 -10.17 -0.31
N THR A 138 2.59 -9.05 -0.08
CA THR A 138 1.99 -8.27 -1.15
C THR A 138 2.93 -7.12 -1.49
N TYR A 139 3.25 -6.96 -2.76
CA TYR A 139 3.96 -5.82 -3.33
C TYR A 139 3.11 -5.23 -4.46
N TYR A 140 2.76 -3.95 -4.39
CA TYR A 140 1.88 -3.37 -5.40
C TYR A 140 2.02 -1.87 -5.57
N TRP A 141 1.90 -1.45 -6.82
CA TRP A 141 2.12 -0.08 -7.25
C TRP A 141 1.14 0.31 -8.37
N PRO A 142 0.89 1.60 -8.59
CA PRO A 142 0.04 2.06 -9.69
C PRO A 142 0.62 1.66 -11.05
N VAL A 143 -0.25 1.29 -11.98
CA VAL A 143 0.16 0.91 -13.33
C VAL A 143 0.65 2.12 -14.13
N LEU A 144 1.63 1.92 -15.00
CA LEU A 144 1.95 2.86 -16.07
C LEU A 144 1.05 2.60 -17.28
N ARG A 145 0.59 3.65 -17.94
CA ARG A 145 -0.17 3.59 -19.19
C ARG A 145 0.54 4.28 -20.32
N ILE A 146 0.31 3.82 -21.53
CA ILE A 146 0.59 4.58 -22.76
C ILE A 146 -0.74 4.97 -23.40
N ASP A 147 -0.82 6.21 -23.86
CA ASP A 147 -1.98 6.71 -24.60
C ASP A 147 -2.35 5.75 -25.73
N ARG A 148 -3.63 5.48 -25.90
CA ARG A 148 -4.12 4.51 -26.87
C ARG A 148 -3.59 4.76 -28.29
N GLU A 149 -3.67 6.00 -28.76
CA GLU A 149 -3.20 6.38 -30.10
C GLU A 149 -1.69 6.15 -30.25
N ALA A 150 -0.91 6.40 -29.19
CA ALA A 150 0.52 6.19 -29.16
C ALA A 150 0.90 4.70 -29.17
N GLY A 151 0.16 3.88 -28.40
CA GLY A 151 0.30 2.43 -28.39
C GLY A 151 -0.01 1.81 -29.76
N GLU A 152 -1.09 2.26 -30.40
CA GLU A 152 -1.48 1.84 -31.75
C GLU A 152 -0.41 2.25 -32.79
N ALA A 153 0.09 3.49 -32.72
CA ALA A 153 1.09 4.01 -33.65
C ALA A 153 2.46 3.29 -33.55
N THR A 154 2.83 2.84 -32.35
CA THR A 154 4.11 2.13 -32.13
C THR A 154 4.00 0.62 -32.29
N GLY A 155 2.81 0.09 -32.58
CA GLY A 155 2.56 -1.36 -32.62
C GLY A 155 2.79 -2.05 -31.28
N ARG A 156 2.83 -1.27 -30.19
CA ARG A 156 2.99 -1.75 -28.81
C ARG A 156 1.67 -2.06 -28.14
N PHE A 157 0.54 -1.67 -28.76
CA PHE A 157 -0.80 -2.10 -28.37
C PHE A 157 -0.96 -3.61 -28.52
N ARG A 158 -0.65 -4.34 -27.45
CA ARG A 158 -0.86 -5.78 -27.31
C ARG A 158 -2.26 -6.10 -26.80
N GLY A 159 -3.06 -5.06 -26.50
CA GLY A 159 -4.23 -5.15 -25.63
C GLY A 159 -3.75 -5.33 -24.19
N GLY A 160 -4.51 -4.86 -23.21
CA GLY A 160 -4.15 -4.96 -21.79
C GLY A 160 -4.08 -6.42 -21.30
N PRO A 161 -4.38 -6.74 -20.04
CA PRO A 161 -4.16 -8.09 -19.52
C PRO A 161 -4.71 -9.16 -20.49
N ARG A 162 -3.86 -10.14 -20.86
CA ARG A 162 -4.09 -11.10 -21.96
C ARG A 162 -5.48 -11.76 -21.93
N ASP A 163 -6.08 -11.87 -20.75
CA ASP A 163 -7.47 -12.23 -20.53
C ASP A 163 -8.09 -11.39 -19.39
N TRP A 164 -8.26 -10.08 -19.62
CA TRP A 164 -8.86 -9.17 -18.63
C TRP A 164 -10.19 -9.66 -18.06
N ARG A 165 -10.99 -10.42 -18.83
CA ARG A 165 -12.26 -10.98 -18.35
C ARG A 165 -12.04 -12.12 -17.37
N ALA A 166 -11.03 -12.97 -17.61
CA ALA A 166 -10.63 -13.96 -16.61
C ALA A 166 -10.10 -13.28 -15.36
N GLU A 167 -9.34 -12.20 -15.52
CA GLU A 167 -8.82 -11.44 -14.39
C GLU A 167 -9.96 -10.84 -13.55
N SER A 168 -10.88 -10.06 -14.14
CA SER A 168 -12.01 -9.51 -13.40
C SER A 168 -12.86 -10.59 -12.71
N ARG A 169 -13.02 -11.78 -13.33
CA ARG A 169 -13.69 -12.93 -12.69
C ARG A 169 -12.89 -13.50 -11.52
N ARG A 170 -11.57 -13.58 -11.66
CA ARG A 170 -10.65 -14.04 -10.62
C ARG A 170 -10.67 -13.10 -9.43
N THR A 171 -10.52 -11.80 -9.63
CA THR A 171 -10.62 -10.78 -8.57
C THR A 171 -11.97 -10.88 -7.84
N ALA A 172 -13.07 -11.01 -8.58
CA ALA A 172 -14.39 -11.21 -7.96
C ALA A 172 -14.50 -12.51 -7.15
N ALA A 173 -13.89 -13.60 -7.62
CA ALA A 173 -13.85 -14.87 -6.89
C ALA A 173 -12.97 -14.80 -5.64
N LEU A 174 -11.82 -14.12 -5.71
CA LEU A 174 -10.92 -13.89 -4.57
C LEU A 174 -11.58 -13.00 -3.51
N ARG A 175 -12.27 -11.93 -3.92
CA ARG A 175 -13.11 -11.11 -3.01
C ARG A 175 -14.18 -11.96 -2.34
N ALA A 176 -14.89 -12.80 -3.11
CA ALA A 176 -15.89 -13.71 -2.54
C ALA A 176 -15.26 -14.73 -1.56
N GLN A 177 -14.07 -15.24 -1.85
CA GLN A 177 -13.32 -16.13 -0.95
C GLN A 177 -12.87 -15.39 0.32
N ALA A 178 -12.34 -14.18 0.20
CA ALA A 178 -11.90 -13.38 1.32
C ALA A 178 -13.06 -13.01 2.24
N ARG A 179 -14.23 -12.62 1.69
CA ARG A 179 -15.48 -12.47 2.45
C ARG A 179 -15.93 -13.77 3.12
N GLN A 180 -15.78 -14.90 2.44
CA GLN A 180 -16.08 -16.22 3.04
C GLN A 180 -15.11 -16.56 4.17
N THR A 181 -13.83 -16.18 4.08
CA THR A 181 -12.83 -16.33 5.14
C THR A 181 -13.13 -15.37 6.30
N ALA A 182 -13.51 -14.13 6.01
CA ALA A 182 -13.88 -13.12 7.00
C ALA A 182 -15.13 -13.52 7.82
N THR A 183 -16.14 -14.09 7.16
CA THR A 183 -17.34 -14.68 7.79
C THR A 183 -17.11 -16.06 8.41
N ARG A 184 -15.84 -16.51 8.49
CA ARG A 184 -15.52 -17.65 9.33
C ARG A 184 -15.42 -17.19 10.78
N PRO A 185 -16.05 -17.92 11.71
CA PRO A 185 -15.72 -17.78 13.12
C PRO A 185 -14.22 -17.94 13.24
N GLY A 186 -13.55 -16.84 13.59
CA GLY A 186 -12.13 -16.77 13.83
C GLY A 186 -11.89 -16.59 15.32
N VAL A 187 -10.68 -16.89 15.77
CA VAL A 187 -10.26 -16.68 17.14
C VAL A 187 -9.43 -15.41 17.20
N GLU A 188 -9.99 -14.40 17.84
CA GLU A 188 -9.33 -13.12 18.05
C GLU A 188 -8.68 -13.12 19.42
N CYS A 189 -7.40 -12.77 19.46
CA CYS A 189 -6.63 -12.72 20.68
C CYS A 189 -6.01 -11.33 20.83
N PRO A 190 -5.94 -10.77 22.05
CA PRO A 190 -5.22 -9.55 22.33
C PRO A 190 -3.80 -9.64 21.77
N ASP A 191 -3.43 -8.59 21.03
CA ASP A 191 -2.10 -8.47 20.49
C ASP A 191 -1.06 -8.40 21.63
N VAL A 192 0.05 -9.09 21.37
CA VAL A 192 1.17 -9.23 22.29
C VAL A 192 2.30 -8.30 21.89
N VAL A 193 2.49 -8.04 20.59
CA VAL A 193 3.65 -7.29 20.08
C VAL A 193 3.58 -5.83 20.53
N THR A 194 2.43 -5.18 20.40
CA THR A 194 2.17 -3.80 20.84
C THR A 194 2.21 -3.63 22.36
N ARG A 195 2.12 -4.72 23.12
CA ARG A 195 2.18 -4.72 24.60
C ARG A 195 3.55 -5.09 25.14
N LEU A 196 4.49 -5.48 24.27
CA LEU A 196 5.85 -5.79 24.68
C LEU A 196 6.65 -4.50 24.86
N PRO A 197 7.40 -4.36 25.97
CA PRO A 197 8.40 -3.31 26.10
C PRO A 197 9.57 -3.60 25.14
N ASN A 198 10.45 -2.61 24.95
CA ASN A 198 11.69 -2.77 24.18
C ASN A 198 12.40 -4.09 24.52
N VAL A 199 12.42 -5.01 23.56
CA VAL A 199 12.98 -6.35 23.73
C VAL A 199 14.49 -6.29 23.49
N PRO A 200 15.33 -6.75 24.45
CA PRO A 200 16.77 -6.76 24.25
C PRO A 200 17.15 -7.62 23.03
N ALA A 201 18.10 -7.16 22.22
CA ALA A 201 18.58 -7.89 21.03
C ALA A 201 18.94 -9.36 21.32
N ARG A 202 19.47 -9.64 22.52
CA ARG A 202 19.83 -11.00 22.98
C ARG A 202 18.62 -11.90 23.28
N ALA A 203 17.45 -11.32 23.56
CA ALA A 203 16.20 -12.03 23.81
C ALA A 203 15.35 -12.22 22.53
N MET A 204 15.59 -11.40 21.50
CA MET A 204 14.75 -11.32 20.28
C MET A 204 14.50 -12.67 19.63
N THR A 205 15.52 -13.52 19.49
CA THR A 205 15.32 -14.84 18.86
C THR A 205 14.38 -15.76 19.65
N GLU A 206 14.42 -15.72 20.98
CA GLU A 206 13.53 -16.54 21.82
C GLU A 206 12.12 -15.93 21.90
N VAL A 207 12.03 -14.59 21.96
CA VAL A 207 10.75 -13.86 21.90
C VAL A 207 10.05 -14.09 20.57
N ASN A 208 10.75 -13.97 19.44
CA ASN A 208 10.18 -14.20 18.10
C ASN A 208 9.70 -15.65 17.91
N ARG A 209 10.44 -16.65 18.41
CA ARG A 209 9.97 -18.05 18.40
C ARG A 209 8.70 -18.24 19.23
N ALA A 210 8.58 -17.50 20.32
CA ALA A 210 7.40 -17.53 21.15
C ALA A 210 6.22 -16.83 20.47
N LEU A 211 6.41 -15.67 19.84
CA LEU A 211 5.40 -14.99 19.03
C LEU A 211 4.89 -15.88 17.88
N ALA A 212 5.79 -16.46 17.08
CA ALA A 212 5.42 -17.44 16.04
C ALA A 212 4.74 -18.72 16.58
N THR A 213 4.88 -19.01 17.87
CA THR A 213 4.12 -20.08 18.52
C THR A 213 2.71 -19.64 18.89
N LEU A 214 2.51 -18.37 19.28
CA LEU A 214 1.17 -17.80 19.47
C LEU A 214 0.38 -17.83 18.17
N ASP A 215 0.98 -17.42 17.04
CA ASP A 215 0.30 -17.39 15.73
C ASP A 215 -0.15 -18.79 15.29
N ARG A 216 0.74 -19.78 15.44
CA ARG A 216 0.38 -21.19 15.15
C ARG A 216 -0.74 -21.71 16.05
N GLN A 217 -0.85 -21.23 17.29
CA GLN A 217 -1.92 -21.61 18.21
C GLN A 217 -3.26 -20.99 17.81
N ILE A 218 -3.25 -19.75 17.32
CA ILE A 218 -4.43 -19.08 16.76
C ILE A 218 -4.92 -19.87 15.54
N ALA A 219 -4.04 -20.10 14.55
CA ALA A 219 -4.39 -20.84 13.34
C ALA A 219 -4.85 -22.30 13.62
N GLU A 220 -4.32 -22.95 14.67
CA GLU A 220 -4.84 -24.25 15.14
C GLU A 220 -6.25 -24.13 15.72
N ALA A 221 -6.52 -23.07 16.49
CA ALA A 221 -7.82 -22.81 17.09
C ALA A 221 -8.86 -22.45 16.02
N ASP A 222 -8.52 -21.68 14.99
CA ASP A 222 -9.38 -21.36 13.84
C ASP A 222 -9.80 -22.64 13.11
N ARG A 223 -8.83 -23.49 12.72
CA ARG A 223 -9.14 -24.80 12.11
C ARG A 223 -10.07 -25.65 12.98
N ARG A 224 -9.87 -25.62 14.30
CA ARG A 224 -10.74 -26.36 15.23
C ARG A 224 -12.14 -25.76 15.32
N LEU A 225 -12.24 -24.43 15.25
CA LEU A 225 -13.50 -23.70 15.28
C LEU A 225 -14.32 -23.96 14.01
N GLU A 226 -13.67 -24.04 12.85
CA GLU A 226 -14.29 -24.49 11.59
C GLU A 226 -14.87 -25.90 11.71
N THR A 227 -14.09 -26.87 12.22
CA THR A 227 -14.55 -28.26 12.38
C THR A 227 -15.66 -28.42 13.42
N ALA A 228 -15.78 -27.49 14.36
CA ALA A 228 -16.79 -27.50 15.41
C ALA A 228 -18.13 -26.89 14.97
N ARG A 229 -18.23 -26.33 13.75
CA ARG A 229 -19.47 -25.71 13.25
C ARG A 229 -20.62 -26.72 13.27
N GLY A 230 -21.66 -26.41 14.04
CA GLY A 230 -22.87 -27.24 14.19
C GLY A 230 -22.83 -28.24 15.35
N GLU A 231 -21.72 -28.34 16.09
CA GLU A 231 -21.57 -29.24 17.25
C GLU A 231 -21.39 -28.45 18.56
N GLY A 232 -22.16 -28.79 19.60
CA GLY A 232 -21.85 -28.42 21.00
C GLY A 232 -22.12 -26.99 21.48
N GLY A 233 -22.45 -26.03 20.61
CA GLY A 233 -22.85 -24.65 20.97
C GLY A 233 -21.75 -23.81 21.66
N PRO A 234 -22.07 -22.57 22.13
CA PRO A 234 -21.06 -21.64 22.66
C PRO A 234 -20.24 -22.17 23.85
N ASN A 235 -20.83 -23.06 24.65
CA ASN A 235 -20.14 -23.69 25.78
C ASN A 235 -19.08 -24.70 25.33
N PHE A 236 -19.30 -25.38 24.20
CA PHE A 236 -18.28 -26.28 23.63
C PHE A 236 -17.08 -25.48 23.13
N VAL A 237 -17.31 -24.42 22.36
CA VAL A 237 -16.24 -23.55 21.84
C VAL A 237 -15.38 -23.00 22.98
N ARG A 238 -16.04 -22.44 24.02
CA ARG A 238 -15.34 -21.90 25.19
C ARG A 238 -14.48 -22.97 25.89
N ASN A 239 -15.00 -24.18 26.10
CA ASN A 239 -14.33 -25.20 26.90
C ASN A 239 -13.30 -26.03 26.11
N ALA A 240 -13.57 -26.32 24.84
CA ALA A 240 -12.76 -27.22 24.02
C ALA A 240 -11.72 -26.48 23.17
N ILE A 241 -11.97 -25.20 22.82
CA ILE A 241 -11.12 -24.43 21.92
C ILE A 241 -10.47 -23.27 22.68
N LEU A 242 -11.26 -22.31 23.17
CA LEU A 242 -10.73 -21.09 23.79
C LEU A 242 -10.00 -21.36 25.12
N GLY A 243 -10.53 -22.25 25.97
CA GLY A 243 -9.88 -22.62 27.23
C GLY A 243 -8.48 -23.23 27.04
N PRO A 244 -8.32 -24.28 26.20
CA PRO A 244 -7.00 -24.83 25.87
C PRO A 244 -6.08 -23.82 25.18
N LEU A 245 -6.61 -22.97 24.30
CA LEU A 245 -5.85 -21.91 23.66
C LEU A 245 -5.31 -20.93 24.71
N GLN A 246 -6.15 -20.48 25.65
CA GLN A 246 -5.75 -19.59 26.73
C GLN A 246 -4.59 -20.18 27.56
N ALA A 247 -4.68 -21.45 27.93
CA ALA A 247 -3.62 -22.11 28.67
C ALA A 247 -2.30 -22.21 27.87
N LYS A 248 -2.40 -22.55 26.58
CA LYS A 248 -1.26 -22.62 25.65
C LYS A 248 -0.61 -21.23 25.47
N ARG A 249 -1.41 -20.18 25.26
CA ARG A 249 -0.95 -18.79 25.11
C ARG A 249 -0.28 -18.28 26.36
N ARG A 250 -0.88 -18.51 27.54
CA ARG A 250 -0.28 -18.13 28.83
C ARG A 250 1.12 -18.72 29.00
N ALA A 251 1.31 -19.99 28.67
CA ALA A 251 2.62 -20.64 28.75
C ALA A 251 3.65 -20.01 27.81
N VAL A 252 3.22 -19.52 26.64
CA VAL A 252 4.09 -18.84 25.69
C VAL A 252 4.40 -17.40 26.13
N LEU A 253 3.42 -16.66 26.62
CA LEU A 253 3.62 -15.34 27.24
C LEU A 253 4.60 -15.40 28.42
N ASP A 254 4.53 -16.44 29.24
CA ASP A 254 5.48 -16.66 30.33
C ASP A 254 6.90 -16.98 29.82
N ARG A 255 7.03 -17.65 28.67
CA ARG A 255 8.34 -17.82 28.00
C ARG A 255 8.87 -16.49 27.51
N ILE A 256 8.04 -15.63 26.91
CA ILE A 256 8.43 -14.28 26.46
C ILE A 256 8.93 -13.46 27.65
N ARG A 257 8.16 -13.42 28.74
CA ARG A 257 8.58 -12.76 29.99
C ARG A 257 9.92 -13.26 30.47
N THR A 258 10.10 -14.58 30.52
CA THR A 258 11.32 -15.21 31.01
C THR A 258 12.51 -14.94 30.08
N ALA A 259 12.30 -14.88 28.77
CA ALA A 259 13.35 -14.56 27.80
C ALA A 259 13.84 -13.12 27.98
N ILE A 260 12.93 -12.17 28.20
CA ILE A 260 13.27 -10.76 28.41
C ILE A 260 13.92 -10.54 29.79
N ASP A 261 13.36 -11.14 30.85
CA ASP A 261 13.83 -11.05 32.25
C ASP A 261 15.29 -11.49 32.45
N ARG A 262 15.84 -12.30 31.53
CA ARG A 262 17.26 -12.69 31.54
C ARG A 262 18.20 -11.55 31.17
N PHE A 263 17.71 -10.53 30.48
CA PHE A 263 18.54 -9.48 29.85
C PHE A 263 18.04 -8.06 30.10
N ALA A 264 16.81 -7.88 30.60
CA ALA A 264 16.19 -6.62 30.97
C ALA A 264 15.19 -6.81 32.11
N GLU A 265 14.58 -5.72 32.58
CA GLU A 265 13.51 -5.78 33.57
C GLU A 265 12.33 -6.58 33.03
N ARG A 266 11.76 -7.44 33.89
CA ARG A 266 10.65 -8.31 33.52
C ARG A 266 9.46 -7.49 33.00
N PRO A 267 8.91 -7.81 31.82
CA PRO A 267 7.76 -7.09 31.28
C PRO A 267 6.53 -7.15 32.20
N GLY A 268 6.06 -5.98 32.64
CA GLY A 268 4.69 -5.79 33.09
C GLY A 268 3.71 -5.81 31.91
N GLY A 269 2.39 -5.88 32.15
CA GLY A 269 1.39 -5.66 31.10
C GLY A 269 1.04 -6.86 30.21
N LEU A 270 1.87 -7.91 30.14
CA LEU A 270 1.52 -9.13 29.38
C LEU A 270 0.44 -10.00 30.07
N GLY A 271 -0.09 -9.54 31.21
CA GLY A 271 -1.06 -10.29 32.02
C GLY A 271 -2.45 -10.01 31.51
N GLY A 272 -3.19 -11.05 31.12
CA GLY A 272 -4.53 -10.91 30.54
C GLY A 272 -4.57 -10.95 29.01
N LEU A 273 -3.42 -11.03 28.32
CA LEU A 273 -3.35 -11.21 26.86
C LEU A 273 -3.50 -12.69 26.42
N ASP A 274 -3.66 -13.59 27.39
CA ASP A 274 -3.83 -15.02 27.17
C ASP A 274 -5.26 -15.39 26.77
N GLY A 275 -6.26 -14.59 27.15
CA GLY A 275 -7.64 -14.81 26.73
C GLY A 275 -7.79 -14.56 25.23
N CYS A 276 -8.67 -15.30 24.57
CA CYS A 276 -9.08 -15.02 23.20
C CYS A 276 -10.59 -15.19 23.13
N ASP A 277 -11.21 -14.46 22.21
CA ASP A 277 -12.63 -14.50 21.93
C ASP A 277 -12.86 -15.04 20.52
N VAL A 278 -14.12 -15.36 20.21
CA VAL A 278 -14.50 -15.65 18.83
C VAL A 278 -14.88 -14.33 18.17
N ARG A 279 -14.31 -14.06 17.01
CA ARG A 279 -14.74 -12.94 16.17
C ARG A 279 -16.16 -13.23 15.68
N ASP A 280 -17.11 -12.41 16.11
CA ASP A 280 -18.44 -12.35 15.52
C ASP A 280 -18.37 -11.53 14.22
N ASP A 281 -19.25 -11.86 13.25
CA ASP A 281 -19.21 -11.53 11.81
C ASP A 281 -19.09 -10.02 11.40
N GLU A 282 -18.80 -9.09 12.31
CA GLU A 282 -18.83 -7.64 12.08
C GLU A 282 -17.46 -6.98 11.76
N ASP A 283 -16.33 -7.66 11.97
CA ASP A 283 -15.01 -7.14 11.60
C ASP A 283 -14.33 -8.00 10.53
N SER A 284 -14.67 -7.71 9.26
CA SER A 284 -14.27 -8.47 8.09
C SER A 284 -13.01 -7.97 7.39
N GLY A 285 -12.34 -6.96 7.95
CA GLY A 285 -11.18 -6.30 7.34
C GLY A 285 -9.84 -6.77 7.89
N ILE A 286 -8.76 -6.22 7.32
CA ILE A 286 -7.45 -6.23 7.96
C ILE A 286 -7.48 -5.19 9.10
N ASP A 287 -7.12 -5.57 10.34
CA ASP A 287 -6.91 -4.63 11.44
C ASP A 287 -5.72 -3.71 11.11
N ASN A 288 -6.02 -2.51 10.61
CA ASN A 288 -5.07 -1.54 10.07
C ASN A 288 -5.00 -0.24 10.89
N GLY A 289 -5.71 -0.13 12.03
CA GLY A 289 -5.84 1.14 12.72
C GLY A 289 -6.59 2.15 11.85
N ASP A 290 -7.87 2.35 12.13
CA ASP A 290 -8.69 3.27 11.35
C ASP A 290 -8.33 4.72 11.68
N GLU A 291 -7.49 5.40 10.89
CA GLU A 291 -7.44 6.88 10.84
C GLU A 291 -6.60 7.43 9.66
N ASN A 292 -6.90 6.99 8.44
CA ASN A 292 -6.68 7.76 7.20
C ASN A 292 -7.94 7.85 6.32
N GLY A 293 -9.04 7.22 6.73
CA GLY A 293 -10.35 7.43 6.13
C GLY A 293 -10.95 8.72 6.65
N ASP A 294 -10.53 9.86 6.11
CA ASP A 294 -11.32 11.09 6.28
C ASP A 294 -12.73 10.81 5.76
N GLY A 295 -13.68 10.87 6.69
CA GLY A 295 -15.02 10.33 6.54
C GLY A 295 -15.77 10.85 5.32
N ASP A 296 -16.13 9.91 4.46
CA ASP A 296 -17.45 9.90 3.85
C ASP A 296 -18.14 8.58 4.22
N ASP A 297 -18.64 8.52 5.46
CA ASP A 297 -19.61 7.53 5.95
C ASP A 297 -20.96 7.61 5.20
N SER A 298 -21.00 8.16 3.99
CA SER A 298 -22.22 8.34 3.20
C SER A 298 -22.11 8.07 1.69
N GLN A 299 -21.12 7.29 1.26
CA GLN A 299 -21.24 6.57 0.00
C GLN A 299 -21.34 5.08 0.28
N ASP A 300 -22.40 4.45 -0.24
CA ASP A 300 -22.56 3.00 -0.30
C ASP A 300 -21.45 2.38 -1.19
N GLY A 301 -20.21 2.39 -0.68
CA GLY A 301 -19.13 1.41 -0.79
C GLY A 301 -18.73 0.82 -2.14
N GLN A 302 -18.92 1.50 -3.27
CA GLN A 302 -18.41 0.97 -4.54
C GLN A 302 -17.99 2.09 -5.50
N PHE A 303 -16.68 2.29 -5.64
CA PHE A 303 -16.13 3.06 -6.75
C PHE A 303 -16.27 2.26 -8.06
N PRO A 304 -16.19 2.92 -9.23
CA PRO A 304 -16.24 2.21 -10.51
C PRO A 304 -15.17 1.10 -10.53
N GLU A 305 -15.58 -0.13 -10.86
CA GLU A 305 -14.62 -1.20 -11.10
C GLU A 305 -13.92 -0.98 -12.45
N PRO A 306 -12.63 -1.36 -12.60
CA PRO A 306 -11.92 -1.26 -13.86
C PRO A 306 -12.60 -2.06 -14.98
N GLN A 307 -12.70 -1.48 -16.18
CA GLN A 307 -13.45 -2.09 -17.29
C GLN A 307 -12.64 -2.24 -18.56
N GLY A 308 -13.07 -3.19 -19.41
CA GLY A 308 -12.52 -3.35 -20.75
C GLY A 308 -11.14 -3.98 -20.77
N PRO A 309 -10.56 -4.11 -21.98
CA PRO A 309 -9.31 -4.84 -22.19
C PRO A 309 -8.10 -4.26 -21.48
N ASN A 310 -8.14 -2.99 -21.11
CA ASN A 310 -7.06 -2.31 -20.42
C ASN A 310 -7.40 -1.95 -18.97
N LEU A 311 -8.51 -2.45 -18.41
CA LEU A 311 -8.93 -2.13 -17.03
C LEU A 311 -8.95 -0.61 -16.80
N GLU A 312 -9.67 0.11 -17.65
CA GLU A 312 -9.72 1.57 -17.61
C GLU A 312 -10.67 2.06 -16.51
N LEU A 313 -10.33 3.20 -15.93
CA LEU A 313 -11.13 3.96 -14.97
C LEU A 313 -11.24 5.42 -15.45
N PRO A 314 -12.22 6.21 -14.97
CA PRO A 314 -12.31 7.62 -15.34
C PRO A 314 -11.01 8.36 -15.03
N GLY A 315 -10.40 8.99 -16.04
CA GLY A 315 -9.10 9.68 -15.91
C GLY A 315 -7.88 8.78 -16.04
N ASN A 316 -8.06 7.46 -16.14
CA ASN A 316 -7.00 6.46 -16.28
C ASN A 316 -7.29 5.58 -17.50
N GLU A 317 -6.90 6.08 -18.67
CA GLU A 317 -7.20 5.48 -19.98
C GLU A 317 -5.90 5.11 -20.72
N GLY A 318 -5.99 4.17 -21.66
CA GLY A 318 -4.82 3.71 -22.41
C GLY A 318 -4.32 2.35 -21.96
N GLU A 319 -3.24 1.89 -22.60
CA GLU A 319 -2.73 0.54 -22.42
C GLU A 319 -1.81 0.45 -21.21
N ILE A 320 -2.11 -0.47 -20.30
CA ILE A 320 -1.23 -0.83 -19.19
C ILE A 320 0.10 -1.37 -19.72
N GLN A 321 1.18 -0.72 -19.32
CA GLN A 321 2.55 -1.17 -19.56
C GLN A 321 2.97 -2.11 -18.45
N ARG A 322 3.21 -3.37 -18.81
CA ARG A 322 3.81 -4.33 -17.90
C ARG A 322 5.29 -4.09 -17.77
N GLU A 323 5.78 -4.34 -16.57
CA GLU A 323 7.20 -4.33 -16.25
C GLU A 323 7.92 -5.41 -17.07
N THR A 324 9.07 -5.05 -17.63
CA THR A 324 10.02 -6.04 -18.18
C THR A 324 10.86 -6.69 -17.10
N SER A 325 10.99 -6.02 -15.94
CA SER A 325 11.66 -6.53 -14.75
C SER A 325 11.07 -5.90 -13.50
N VAL A 326 10.92 -6.69 -12.45
CA VAL A 326 10.59 -6.27 -11.08
C VAL A 326 11.68 -6.82 -10.18
N GLU A 327 12.42 -5.95 -9.51
CA GLU A 327 13.44 -6.36 -8.53
C GLU A 327 12.99 -5.94 -7.12
N LEU A 328 12.72 -6.93 -6.28
CA LEU A 328 12.34 -6.73 -4.87
C LEU A 328 13.57 -6.97 -4.01
N THR A 329 14.27 -5.90 -3.62
CA THR A 329 15.55 -6.01 -2.90
C THR A 329 15.43 -5.47 -1.49
N PHE A 330 15.68 -6.33 -0.50
CA PHE A 330 15.85 -5.96 0.89
C PHE A 330 17.33 -5.60 1.14
N ARG A 331 17.57 -4.41 1.67
CA ARG A 331 18.90 -3.86 1.96
C ARG A 331 19.12 -3.71 3.45
N GLY A 332 20.39 -3.68 3.85
CA GLY A 332 20.77 -3.36 5.22
C GLY A 332 20.72 -1.87 5.54
N ASN A 333 21.10 -1.54 6.78
CA ASN A 333 21.20 -0.19 7.30
C ASN A 333 22.68 0.26 7.41
N ALA A 334 22.95 1.52 7.04
CA ALA A 334 24.32 2.06 7.03
C ALA A 334 24.88 2.36 8.43
N ALA A 335 24.04 2.47 9.46
CA ALA A 335 24.46 2.78 10.83
C ALA A 335 24.60 1.54 11.72
N GLY A 336 23.95 0.42 11.40
CA GLY A 336 23.93 -0.75 12.26
C GLY A 336 23.28 -1.99 11.63
N PRO A 337 23.19 -3.10 12.37
CA PRO A 337 22.48 -4.29 11.93
C PRO A 337 20.97 -4.07 11.88
N VAL A 338 20.32 -4.79 10.97
CA VAL A 338 18.85 -4.82 10.89
C VAL A 338 18.27 -5.94 11.73
N THR A 339 17.03 -5.75 12.20
CA THR A 339 16.23 -6.76 12.88
C THR A 339 15.09 -7.26 11.98
N ALA A 340 14.52 -8.43 12.28
CA ALA A 340 13.44 -8.99 11.48
C ALA A 340 12.22 -8.07 11.45
N MET A 341 11.69 -7.80 10.26
CA MET A 341 10.35 -7.20 10.13
C MET A 341 9.31 -8.17 10.74
N PRO A 342 8.36 -7.67 11.56
CA PRO A 342 7.26 -8.51 12.02
C PRO A 342 6.38 -8.91 10.82
N GLN A 343 5.79 -10.11 10.88
CA GLN A 343 4.76 -10.49 9.92
C GLN A 343 3.58 -9.53 10.05
N PHE A 344 2.98 -9.20 8.91
CA PHE A 344 1.94 -8.20 8.69
C PHE A 344 2.36 -6.74 8.84
N LEU A 345 3.66 -6.44 8.89
CA LEU A 345 4.12 -5.06 8.76
C LEU A 345 3.61 -4.45 7.45
N ARG A 346 2.92 -3.30 7.53
CA ARG A 346 2.35 -2.58 6.39
C ARG A 346 3.10 -1.30 6.15
N VAL A 347 3.62 -1.12 4.95
CA VAL A 347 4.54 -0.03 4.67
C VAL A 347 4.11 0.66 3.40
N LEU A 348 3.97 1.98 3.48
CA LEU A 348 3.68 2.84 2.34
C LEU A 348 4.90 3.69 2.02
N THR A 349 5.18 3.89 0.74
CA THR A 349 6.14 4.91 0.27
C THR A 349 5.51 5.79 -0.81
N GLY A 350 6.00 7.02 -0.95
CA GLY A 350 5.38 8.03 -1.81
C GLY A 350 4.08 8.61 -1.25
N GLN A 351 3.32 9.29 -2.10
CA GLN A 351 2.09 10.01 -1.75
C GLN A 351 1.08 9.87 -2.88
N ALA A 352 -0.04 9.20 -2.64
CA ALA A 352 -1.05 8.98 -3.68
C ALA A 352 -1.90 10.23 -4.00
N LYS A 353 -1.96 11.22 -3.10
CA LYS A 353 -2.80 12.42 -3.23
C LYS A 353 -2.05 13.73 -2.92
N PRO A 354 -0.95 14.06 -3.63
CA PRO A 354 -0.14 15.22 -3.29
C PRO A 354 -0.87 16.56 -3.45
N THR A 355 -1.88 16.64 -4.33
CA THR A 355 -2.69 17.85 -4.50
C THR A 355 -3.57 18.12 -3.27
N ALA A 356 -4.16 17.06 -2.69
CA ALA A 356 -5.03 17.19 -1.53
C ALA A 356 -4.27 17.23 -0.20
N ASN A 357 -3.24 16.38 -0.05
CA ASN A 357 -2.57 16.13 1.22
C ASN A 357 -1.21 16.85 1.37
N GLY A 358 -0.77 17.54 0.31
CA GLY A 358 0.57 18.10 0.21
C GLY A 358 1.60 17.06 -0.25
N ASP A 359 2.73 17.57 -0.74
CA ASP A 359 3.80 16.83 -1.41
C ASP A 359 4.93 16.37 -0.49
N ALA A 360 4.85 16.65 0.82
CA ALA A 360 5.93 16.33 1.77
C ALA A 360 6.26 14.82 1.85
N LEU A 361 5.31 13.96 1.49
CA LEU A 361 5.46 12.50 1.44
C LEU A 361 5.70 11.98 0.02
N ALA A 362 5.56 12.83 -1.01
CA ALA A 362 5.90 12.48 -2.37
C ALA A 362 7.42 12.22 -2.44
N ARG A 363 7.80 11.20 -3.18
CA ARG A 363 9.20 10.79 -3.32
C ARG A 363 9.55 10.73 -4.81
N PRO A 364 10.66 11.34 -5.24
CA PRO A 364 11.19 11.13 -6.57
C PRO A 364 11.43 9.63 -6.81
N SER A 365 10.81 9.06 -7.84
CA SER A 365 10.87 7.62 -8.13
C SER A 365 11.32 7.34 -9.56
N PHE A 366 11.10 8.26 -10.50
CA PHE A 366 11.39 8.02 -11.91
C PHE A 366 12.87 8.21 -12.23
N THR A 367 13.39 7.30 -13.05
CA THR A 367 14.76 7.34 -13.58
C THR A 367 14.85 6.54 -14.88
N CYS A 368 16.06 6.42 -15.41
CA CYS A 368 16.36 5.59 -16.57
C CYS A 368 17.46 4.59 -16.23
N SER A 369 17.45 3.43 -16.88
CA SER A 369 18.53 2.46 -16.74
C SER A 369 19.89 3.07 -17.09
N GLY A 370 20.88 2.91 -16.21
CA GLY A 370 22.19 3.57 -16.30
C GLY A 370 22.24 5.00 -15.75
N PHE A 371 21.14 5.50 -15.17
CA PHE A 371 21.01 6.82 -14.56
C PHE A 371 20.41 6.73 -13.14
N GLU A 372 20.49 5.57 -12.49
CA GLU A 372 19.86 5.27 -11.20
C GLU A 372 20.38 6.14 -10.04
N ASP A 373 21.46 6.90 -10.25
CA ASP A 373 21.97 7.96 -9.36
C ASP A 373 21.15 9.27 -9.43
N ARG A 374 20.11 9.30 -10.26
CA ARG A 374 19.18 10.41 -10.47
C ARG A 374 17.74 9.93 -10.31
N LEU A 375 17.01 10.46 -9.34
CA LEU A 375 15.57 10.23 -9.18
C LEU A 375 14.81 11.55 -9.31
N VAL A 376 13.71 11.55 -10.05
CA VAL A 376 12.85 12.73 -10.25
C VAL A 376 11.39 12.43 -9.93
N ASP A 377 10.65 13.48 -9.57
CA ASP A 377 9.21 13.51 -9.33
C ASP A 377 8.42 13.88 -10.60
N THR A 378 9.07 13.78 -11.76
CA THR A 378 8.53 14.01 -13.10
C THR A 378 8.70 12.74 -13.94
N TYR A 379 7.94 12.63 -15.02
CA TYR A 379 8.23 11.61 -16.02
C TYR A 379 9.59 11.86 -16.68
N VAL A 380 10.21 10.81 -17.17
CA VAL A 380 11.54 10.87 -17.78
C VAL A 380 11.50 10.61 -19.28
N VAL A 381 12.37 11.31 -20.00
CA VAL A 381 12.79 10.93 -21.35
C VAL A 381 14.17 10.32 -21.22
N CYS A 382 14.27 9.03 -21.55
CA CYS A 382 15.49 8.25 -21.45
C CYS A 382 16.35 8.33 -22.72
N PRO A 383 17.68 8.25 -22.60
CA PRO A 383 18.57 8.13 -23.74
C PRO A 383 18.28 6.88 -24.57
N GLU A 384 18.75 6.89 -25.82
CA GLU A 384 18.59 5.72 -26.69
C GLU A 384 19.26 4.49 -26.07
N GLY A 385 18.55 3.36 -26.04
CA GLY A 385 19.02 2.13 -25.41
C GLY A 385 18.84 2.08 -23.89
N SER A 386 18.34 3.15 -23.26
CA SER A 386 17.96 3.15 -21.84
C SER A 386 16.45 2.92 -21.69
N GLN A 387 16.06 2.24 -20.62
CA GLN A 387 14.67 1.94 -20.27
C GLN A 387 14.16 2.89 -19.20
N VAL A 388 12.85 3.15 -19.20
CA VAL A 388 12.19 3.89 -18.11
C VAL A 388 12.18 3.01 -16.89
N MET A 389 12.54 3.57 -15.73
CA MET A 389 12.55 2.88 -14.46
C MET A 389 11.80 3.69 -13.40
N ARG A 390 11.20 2.98 -12.45
CA ARG A 390 10.72 3.54 -11.18
C ARG A 390 11.45 2.82 -10.05
N VAL A 391 11.96 3.57 -9.08
CA VAL A 391 12.67 3.05 -7.92
C VAL A 391 12.00 3.59 -6.66
N HIS A 392 11.47 2.68 -5.86
CA HIS A 392 10.74 2.99 -4.63
C HIS A 392 11.48 2.47 -3.42
N ASP A 393 12.00 3.39 -2.62
CA ASP A 393 12.59 3.07 -1.33
C ASP A 393 11.52 3.18 -0.24
N PHE A 394 11.39 2.11 0.54
CA PHE A 394 10.50 2.09 1.68
C PHE A 394 11.21 2.60 2.94
N PRO A 395 10.46 3.16 3.90
CA PRO A 395 11.00 3.41 5.23
C PRO A 395 11.44 2.10 5.89
N SER A 396 12.43 2.18 6.79
CA SER A 396 13.10 0.99 7.37
C SER A 396 13.50 1.14 8.83
N CYS A 397 13.04 2.21 9.48
CA CYS A 397 13.16 2.40 10.91
C CYS A 397 11.80 2.15 11.53
N TRP A 398 11.63 0.99 12.16
CA TRP A 398 10.38 0.51 12.74
C TRP A 398 10.32 0.79 14.25
N ASP A 399 9.16 1.16 14.78
CA ASP A 399 8.98 1.56 16.19
C ASP A 399 9.16 0.42 17.21
N GLY A 400 9.33 -0.81 16.73
CA GLY A 400 9.56 -2.00 17.57
C GLY A 400 8.29 -2.63 18.11
N GLN A 401 7.10 -2.09 17.80
CA GLN A 401 5.84 -2.45 18.44
C GLN A 401 4.70 -2.70 17.45
N ASN A 402 4.47 -1.79 16.50
CA ASN A 402 3.24 -1.76 15.72
C ASN A 402 3.48 -2.26 14.29
N VAL A 403 2.66 -3.21 13.82
CA VAL A 403 2.72 -3.67 12.41
C VAL A 403 2.02 -2.70 11.46
N ASP A 404 1.26 -1.77 12.01
CA ASP A 404 0.60 -0.68 11.32
C ASP A 404 0.28 0.44 12.32
N SER A 405 0.05 1.66 11.85
CA SER A 405 -0.41 2.79 12.67
C SER A 405 -1.70 3.34 12.09
N PRO A 406 -2.49 4.13 12.83
CA PRO A 406 -3.77 4.61 12.31
C PRO A 406 -3.64 5.39 11.00
N ASN A 407 -2.49 6.05 10.81
CA ASN A 407 -2.13 6.76 9.59
C ASN A 407 -1.21 5.98 8.61
N HIS A 408 -0.98 4.69 8.86
CA HIS A 408 -0.10 3.77 8.13
C HIS A 408 1.36 4.22 7.92
N ARG A 409 1.84 5.20 8.71
CA ARG A 409 3.14 5.85 8.51
C ARG A 409 3.96 6.06 9.78
N ASP A 410 3.33 6.32 10.91
CA ASP A 410 4.06 6.66 12.15
C ASP A 410 4.84 5.48 12.74
N HIS A 411 4.38 4.25 12.51
CA HIS A 411 5.04 3.05 13.04
C HIS A 411 6.34 2.69 12.30
N ILE A 412 6.58 3.24 11.10
CA ILE A 412 7.80 2.99 10.33
C ILE A 412 8.21 4.22 9.51
N VAL A 413 9.41 4.72 9.77
CA VAL A 413 9.93 5.97 9.19
C VAL A 413 11.23 5.75 8.42
N PHE A 414 11.59 6.74 7.61
CA PHE A 414 12.87 6.70 6.90
C PHE A 414 14.03 6.93 7.89
N PRO A 415 15.18 6.25 7.69
CA PRO A 415 16.41 6.62 8.37
C PRO A 415 16.85 8.03 7.94
N ASP A 416 17.71 8.64 8.75
CA ASP A 416 18.38 9.89 8.40
C ASP A 416 19.17 9.72 7.08
N GLU A 417 18.90 10.58 6.10
CA GLU A 417 19.46 10.45 4.75
C GLU A 417 20.99 10.55 4.71
N ALA A 418 21.59 11.31 5.64
CA ALA A 418 23.04 11.54 5.66
C ALA A 418 23.81 10.42 6.37
N THR A 419 23.22 9.83 7.41
CA THR A 419 23.93 8.89 8.31
C THR A 419 23.37 7.48 8.29
N GLY A 420 22.15 7.28 7.77
CA GLY A 420 21.40 6.04 7.84
C GLY A 420 20.89 5.70 9.24
N GLN A 421 21.04 6.60 10.23
CA GLN A 421 20.59 6.34 11.60
C GLN A 421 19.07 6.36 11.72
N CYS A 422 18.52 5.41 12.47
CA CYS A 422 17.11 5.48 12.85
C CYS A 422 16.91 6.53 13.95
N PRO A 423 15.77 7.27 13.93
CA PRO A 423 15.40 8.17 15.01
C PRO A 423 15.29 7.45 16.36
N ASP A 424 15.41 8.20 17.45
CA ASP A 424 15.24 7.66 18.80
C ASP A 424 13.89 6.92 18.95
N GLY A 425 13.95 5.70 19.49
CA GLY A 425 12.78 4.83 19.65
C GLY A 425 12.50 3.90 18.45
N PHE A 426 13.19 4.08 17.33
CA PHE A 426 13.06 3.22 16.16
C PHE A 426 14.26 2.27 16.02
N THR A 427 13.99 1.09 15.46
CA THR A 427 14.97 0.04 15.19
C THR A 427 15.03 -0.23 13.70
N ALA A 428 16.24 -0.39 13.16
CA ALA A 428 16.42 -0.73 11.76
C ALA A 428 15.86 -2.12 11.45
N VAL A 429 15.10 -2.22 10.36
CA VAL A 429 14.66 -3.46 9.70
C VAL A 429 15.18 -3.48 8.26
N PRO A 430 15.19 -4.63 7.55
CA PRO A 430 15.57 -4.64 6.14
C PRO A 430 14.79 -3.60 5.33
N GLN A 431 15.51 -2.75 4.60
CA GLN A 431 14.89 -1.74 3.75
C GLN A 431 14.49 -2.36 2.42
N LEU A 432 13.19 -2.43 2.16
CA LEU A 432 12.70 -2.80 0.83
C LEU A 432 12.99 -1.67 -0.17
N ARG A 433 13.57 -2.03 -1.31
CA ARG A 433 13.59 -1.27 -2.55
C ARG A 433 12.85 -2.08 -3.61
N ILE A 434 11.88 -1.46 -4.26
CA ILE A 434 11.23 -2.00 -5.45
C ILE A 434 11.77 -1.24 -6.65
N THR A 435 12.34 -1.97 -7.62
CA THR A 435 12.80 -1.40 -8.89
C THR A 435 11.98 -1.99 -10.03
N LEU A 436 11.30 -1.11 -10.76
CA LEU A 436 10.39 -1.45 -11.85
C LEU A 436 10.99 -0.95 -13.15
N THR A 437 11.14 -1.82 -14.16
CA THR A 437 11.70 -1.45 -15.47
C THR A 437 10.66 -1.63 -16.56
N TYR A 438 10.56 -0.66 -17.47
CA TYR A 438 9.56 -0.63 -18.54
C TYR A 438 10.19 -0.45 -19.93
N ASP A 439 9.64 -1.13 -20.94
CA ASP A 439 10.00 -0.96 -22.34
C ASP A 439 9.06 0.03 -23.05
N ILE A 440 9.09 1.29 -22.59
CA ILE A 440 8.33 2.39 -23.17
C ILE A 440 9.09 2.91 -24.40
N PRO A 441 8.50 2.94 -25.60
CA PRO A 441 9.18 3.45 -26.78
C PRO A 441 9.64 4.90 -26.58
N ARG A 442 10.88 5.20 -26.94
CA ARG A 442 11.42 6.57 -26.81
C ARG A 442 10.54 7.63 -27.48
N ALA A 443 9.96 7.33 -28.64
CA ALA A 443 9.04 8.26 -29.32
C ALA A 443 7.78 8.59 -28.49
N VAL A 444 7.30 7.65 -27.67
CA VAL A 444 6.18 7.87 -26.73
C VAL A 444 6.64 8.75 -25.58
N GLN A 445 7.85 8.53 -25.06
CA GLN A 445 8.44 9.37 -24.00
C GLN A 445 8.63 10.81 -24.48
N GLU A 446 9.23 11.01 -25.66
CA GLU A 446 9.46 12.33 -26.26
C GLU A 446 8.16 13.07 -26.60
N ALA A 447 7.10 12.32 -26.93
CA ALA A 447 5.77 12.86 -27.16
C ALA A 447 4.99 13.13 -25.86
N GLY A 448 5.53 12.69 -24.71
CA GLY A 448 4.89 12.83 -23.41
C GLY A 448 3.65 11.95 -23.26
N GLN A 449 3.62 10.75 -23.82
CA GLN A 449 2.39 9.94 -23.97
C GLN A 449 2.33 8.71 -23.04
N TYR A 450 3.00 8.77 -21.89
CA TYR A 450 2.91 7.72 -20.88
C TYR A 450 2.70 8.29 -19.47
N THR A 451 1.74 7.73 -18.74
CA THR A 451 1.31 8.31 -17.48
C THR A 451 1.13 7.26 -16.40
N ILE A 452 1.27 7.65 -15.14
CA ILE A 452 0.94 6.82 -14.00
C ILE A 452 -0.56 6.88 -13.74
N ASP A 453 -1.15 5.74 -13.39
CA ASP A 453 -2.49 5.69 -12.84
C ASP A 453 -2.54 6.48 -11.53
N SER A 454 -3.55 7.34 -11.37
CA SER A 454 -3.68 8.19 -10.18
C SER A 454 -5.13 8.40 -9.81
N PHE A 455 -5.37 8.94 -8.62
CA PHE A 455 -6.67 9.52 -8.30
C PHE A 455 -7.08 10.56 -9.37
N PRO A 456 -8.38 10.67 -9.71
CA PRO A 456 -8.84 11.61 -10.73
C PRO A 456 -8.43 13.07 -10.46
N GLU A 457 -8.36 13.47 -9.19
CA GLU A 457 -7.96 14.82 -8.77
C GLU A 457 -6.48 15.11 -9.04
N GLU A 458 -5.65 14.08 -9.13
CA GLU A 458 -4.22 14.21 -9.38
C GLU A 458 -3.88 14.32 -10.87
N ASP A 459 -4.84 14.06 -11.77
CA ASP A 459 -4.66 14.28 -13.23
C ASP A 459 -3.38 13.61 -13.77
N ASN A 460 -3.09 12.38 -13.34
CA ASN A 460 -1.86 11.64 -13.64
C ASN A 460 -0.57 12.43 -13.31
N ASN A 461 -0.56 13.15 -12.19
CA ASN A 461 0.64 13.80 -11.66
C ASN A 461 1.69 12.74 -11.27
N PRO A 462 2.92 12.74 -11.85
CA PRO A 462 3.96 11.77 -11.48
C PRO A 462 4.39 11.84 -10.01
N ALA A 463 4.21 12.98 -9.33
CA ALA A 463 4.45 13.08 -7.89
C ALA A 463 3.42 12.30 -7.05
N SER A 464 2.33 11.83 -7.66
CA SER A 464 1.34 10.94 -7.01
C SER A 464 1.79 9.47 -6.96
N ASP A 465 2.98 9.18 -7.50
CA ASP A 465 3.54 7.85 -7.48
C ASP A 465 3.77 7.36 -6.03
N HIS A 466 3.47 6.08 -5.82
CA HIS A 466 3.53 5.41 -4.53
C HIS A 466 3.66 3.90 -4.73
N ASP A 467 4.00 3.21 -3.64
CA ASP A 467 4.10 1.76 -3.58
C ASP A 467 3.76 1.29 -2.17
N ASP A 468 3.19 0.10 -2.11
CA ASP A 468 2.56 -0.46 -0.93
C ASP A 468 3.06 -1.89 -0.71
N PHE A 469 3.45 -2.16 0.53
CA PHE A 469 4.02 -3.44 0.93
C PHE A 469 3.33 -3.96 2.19
N ALA A 470 2.84 -5.20 2.13
CA ALA A 470 2.39 -5.94 3.30
C ALA A 470 3.24 -7.19 3.47
N ASN A 471 4.06 -7.23 4.53
CA ASN A 471 4.95 -8.34 4.82
C ASN A 471 4.15 -9.57 5.27
N VAL A 472 4.17 -10.66 4.52
CA VAL A 472 3.56 -11.94 4.92
C VAL A 472 4.64 -13.04 4.98
N MET A 473 5.92 -12.68 4.89
CA MET A 473 7.01 -13.62 5.07
C MET A 473 6.88 -14.33 6.43
N GLY A 474 6.90 -15.66 6.40
CA GLY A 474 7.04 -16.44 7.62
C GLY A 474 8.39 -16.16 8.29
N GLN A 475 8.45 -16.35 9.61
CA GLN A 475 9.64 -16.06 10.41
C GLN A 475 10.92 -16.73 9.88
N ASP A 476 10.82 -17.96 9.36
CA ASP A 476 11.98 -18.68 8.83
C ASP A 476 12.55 -18.02 7.57
N LEU A 477 11.69 -17.47 6.71
CA LEU A 477 12.13 -16.70 5.53
C LEU A 477 12.70 -15.36 5.97
N MET A 478 12.01 -14.61 6.83
CA MET A 478 12.51 -13.32 7.32
C MET A 478 13.86 -13.45 8.06
N ASN A 479 14.07 -14.54 8.80
CA ASN A 479 15.37 -14.81 9.42
C ASN A 479 16.48 -15.05 8.38
N ARG A 480 16.18 -15.69 7.24
CA ARG A 480 17.16 -15.83 6.15
C ARG A 480 17.51 -14.48 5.54
N VAL A 481 16.51 -13.62 5.30
CA VAL A 481 16.69 -12.24 4.82
C VAL A 481 17.62 -11.48 5.74
N VAL A 482 17.29 -11.42 7.04
CA VAL A 482 18.08 -10.69 8.05
C VAL A 482 19.50 -11.23 8.18
N ASN A 483 19.67 -12.56 8.23
CA ASN A 483 21.00 -13.16 8.36
C ASN A 483 21.88 -12.84 7.15
N CYS A 484 21.34 -12.98 5.93
CA CYS A 484 22.07 -12.63 4.72
C CYS A 484 22.55 -11.17 4.74
N ILE A 485 21.64 -10.26 5.09
CA ILE A 485 21.91 -8.82 5.12
C ILE A 485 22.95 -8.47 6.19
N ASN A 486 22.79 -8.97 7.41
CA ASN A 486 23.69 -8.70 8.53
C ASN A 486 25.06 -9.37 8.37
N ASP A 487 25.15 -10.49 7.65
CA ASP A 487 26.42 -11.14 7.32
C ASP A 487 27.16 -10.47 6.15
N GLY A 488 26.61 -9.39 5.58
CA GLY A 488 27.21 -8.66 4.46
C GLY A 488 27.17 -9.42 3.13
N GLN A 489 26.22 -10.35 2.98
CA GLN A 489 26.10 -11.20 1.79
C GLN A 489 25.10 -10.61 0.79
N THR A 490 25.24 -11.00 -0.47
CA THR A 490 24.23 -10.77 -1.51
C THR A 490 23.54 -12.09 -1.81
N CYS A 491 22.26 -12.20 -1.43
CA CYS A 491 21.43 -13.37 -1.66
C CYS A 491 20.34 -13.07 -2.69
N ASN A 492 19.93 -14.10 -3.40
CA ASN A 492 18.85 -14.07 -4.37
C ASN A 492 18.09 -15.40 -4.25
N GLU A 493 16.80 -15.34 -3.94
CA GLU A 493 15.93 -16.51 -3.76
C GLU A 493 14.61 -16.42 -4.54
#